data_AF-A0A3C1RWJ3-F1
#
_entry.id   AF-A0A3C1RWJ3-F1
#
_cell.length_a   1.000
_cell.length_b   1.000
_cell.length_c   1.000
_cell.angle_alpha   90.00
_cell.angle_beta   90.00
_cell.angle_gamma   90.00
#
_symmetry.space_group_name_H-M   'P 1'
#
loop_
_entity.id
_entity.type
_entity.pdbx_description
1 polymer ?
#
loop_
_entity_poly.entity_id
_entity_poly.type
_entity_poly.pdbx_seq_one_letter_code
_entity_poly.pdbx_strand_id
1 'polypeptide(L)'
;MGVYFSNTIAKPLGAKIAGVVGVAERISTGDLTTSIELTGADDEIGKLQKAFQVMSKNLNTLIQQVQRSGILITTSATQIAASGKQLEATMNEQAASTNEVAATAREIVATSNQLVKTMDEVEYASQTTAKSAGDSQKDLIHMEKTMRMLADATGTISAKLGTISEKANNINSIITTITKVADQTNLLSLNAAIEAEKAGEYGTGFAVVAREIRRLADQTAVATLDIETMVKEMQTAVSTGVMEMDKFTKEVERGVDDVRNISLKLGSIIDQVQTLTPRFQEVSGSMESQTQGAQQISEAMMQLTEASSQTVQSLREINSAISQLNEAAHGLRQEVSRFKVVG
;
A
#
# COMPACT_ATOMS: atom_id res chain seq x y z
N MET A 1 -42.89 -117.24 -9.39
CA MET A 1 -42.45 -116.24 -8.39
C MET A 1 -41.29 -115.37 -8.86
N GLY A 2 -40.14 -115.94 -9.29
CA GLY A 2 -38.96 -115.13 -9.68
C GLY A 2 -39.16 -114.16 -10.87
N VAL A 3 -39.86 -114.58 -11.93
CA VAL A 3 -40.10 -113.73 -13.11
C VAL A 3 -41.08 -112.58 -12.82
N TYR A 4 -42.05 -112.80 -11.93
CA TYR A 4 -43.02 -111.79 -11.51
C TYR A 4 -42.35 -110.72 -10.62
N PHE A 5 -41.52 -111.13 -9.66
CA PHE A 5 -40.76 -110.19 -8.83
C PHE A 5 -39.76 -109.36 -9.66
N SER A 6 -39.14 -109.97 -10.67
CA SER A 6 -38.22 -109.30 -11.59
C SER A 6 -38.91 -108.25 -12.46
N ASN A 7 -40.03 -108.61 -13.11
CA ASN A 7 -40.70 -107.70 -14.05
C ASN A 7 -41.59 -106.64 -13.38
N THR A 8 -42.16 -106.93 -12.21
CA THR A 8 -43.14 -106.03 -11.57
C THR A 8 -42.53 -105.15 -10.48
N ILE A 9 -41.40 -105.54 -9.87
CA ILE A 9 -40.75 -104.78 -8.80
C ILE A 9 -39.31 -104.39 -9.19
N ALA A 10 -38.45 -105.36 -9.53
CA ALA A 10 -37.02 -105.10 -9.71
C ALA A 10 -36.68 -104.23 -10.93
N LYS A 11 -37.27 -104.50 -12.10
CA LYS A 11 -37.06 -103.71 -13.33
C LYS A 11 -37.56 -102.26 -13.22
N PRO A 12 -38.80 -101.98 -12.79
CA PRO A 12 -39.25 -100.60 -12.64
C PRO A 12 -38.49 -99.84 -11.53
N LEU A 13 -38.13 -100.50 -10.42
CA LEU A 13 -37.30 -99.88 -9.39
C LEU A 13 -35.89 -99.57 -9.90
N GLY A 14 -35.27 -100.50 -10.64
CA GLY A 14 -33.96 -100.29 -11.27
C GLY A 14 -33.96 -99.15 -12.28
N ALA A 15 -35.02 -99.02 -13.10
CA ALA A 15 -35.18 -97.90 -14.03
C ALA A 15 -35.34 -96.55 -13.32
N LYS A 16 -36.12 -96.48 -12.23
CA LYS A 16 -36.27 -95.26 -11.43
C LYS A 16 -34.95 -94.85 -10.75
N ILE A 17 -34.21 -95.80 -10.18
CA ILE A 17 -32.89 -95.55 -9.56
C ILE A 17 -31.87 -95.10 -10.61
N ALA A 18 -31.82 -95.76 -11.77
CA ALA A 18 -30.94 -95.38 -12.87
C ALA A 18 -31.22 -93.94 -13.35
N GLY A 19 -32.48 -93.51 -13.38
CA GLY A 19 -32.85 -92.12 -13.67
C GLY A 19 -32.30 -91.12 -12.64
N VAL A 20 -32.38 -91.43 -11.34
CA VAL A 20 -31.82 -90.58 -10.28
C VAL A 20 -30.29 -90.54 -10.33
N VAL A 21 -29.64 -91.69 -10.59
CA VAL A 21 -28.18 -91.77 -10.76
C VAL A 21 -27.73 -90.93 -11.95
N GLY A 22 -28.43 -91.01 -13.09
CA GLY A 22 -28.11 -90.18 -14.26
C GLY A 22 -28.25 -88.67 -14.00
N VAL A 23 -29.23 -88.27 -13.19
CA VAL A 23 -29.35 -86.87 -12.74
C VAL A 23 -28.17 -86.48 -11.84
N ALA A 24 -27.79 -87.34 -10.89
CA ALA A 24 -26.65 -87.08 -10.00
C ALA A 24 -25.33 -86.97 -10.78
N GLU A 25 -25.11 -87.85 -11.77
CA GLU A 25 -23.96 -87.79 -12.67
C GLU A 25 -23.92 -86.48 -13.48
N ARG A 26 -25.07 -86.02 -14.02
CA ARG A 26 -25.16 -84.73 -14.71
C ARG A 26 -24.90 -83.54 -13.78
N ILE A 27 -25.45 -83.53 -12.57
CA ILE A 27 -25.16 -82.51 -11.57
C ILE A 27 -23.66 -82.53 -11.20
N SER A 28 -23.05 -83.73 -11.07
CA SER A 28 -21.63 -83.88 -10.73
C SER A 28 -20.69 -83.37 -11.83
N THR A 29 -21.13 -83.38 -13.09
CA THR A 29 -20.39 -82.80 -14.23
C THR A 29 -20.68 -81.31 -14.42
N GLY A 30 -21.51 -80.71 -13.53
CA GLY A 30 -21.84 -79.29 -13.54
C GLY A 30 -23.06 -78.92 -14.39
N ASP A 31 -23.79 -79.89 -14.96
CA ASP A 31 -24.98 -79.61 -15.77
C ASP A 31 -26.25 -79.46 -14.90
N LEU A 32 -26.52 -78.21 -14.50
CA LEU A 32 -27.68 -77.83 -13.68
C LEU A 32 -28.90 -77.44 -14.55
N THR A 33 -28.88 -77.72 -15.86
CA THR A 33 -30.00 -77.43 -16.78
C THR A 33 -31.02 -78.56 -16.86
N THR A 34 -30.72 -79.68 -16.20
CA THR A 34 -31.51 -80.90 -16.27
C THR A 34 -32.87 -80.75 -15.59
N SER A 35 -33.96 -80.97 -16.32
CA SER A 35 -35.29 -81.12 -15.75
C SER A 35 -35.44 -82.54 -15.18
N ILE A 36 -35.73 -82.65 -13.88
CA ILE A 36 -36.04 -83.92 -13.24
C ILE A 36 -37.54 -84.16 -13.40
N GLU A 37 -37.90 -85.13 -14.24
CA GLU A 37 -39.28 -85.57 -14.38
C GLU A 37 -39.72 -86.32 -13.12
N LEU A 38 -40.67 -85.74 -12.40
CA LEU A 38 -41.24 -86.36 -11.21
C LEU A 38 -42.20 -87.47 -11.65
N THR A 39 -41.93 -88.71 -11.25
CA THR A 39 -42.75 -89.88 -11.61
C THR A 39 -44.14 -89.91 -10.95
N GLY A 40 -44.49 -88.90 -10.14
CA GLY A 40 -45.78 -88.77 -9.45
C GLY A 40 -46.03 -89.79 -8.33
N ALA A 41 -45.07 -90.69 -8.07
CA ALA A 41 -45.14 -91.68 -7.00
C ALA A 41 -44.77 -91.05 -5.65
N ASP A 42 -45.53 -91.34 -4.59
CA ASP A 42 -45.23 -90.92 -3.21
C ASP A 42 -44.32 -91.93 -2.47
N ASP A 43 -43.56 -92.70 -3.24
CA ASP A 43 -42.55 -93.65 -2.74
C ASP A 43 -41.24 -92.93 -2.39
N GLU A 44 -40.31 -93.63 -1.73
CA GLU A 44 -39.01 -93.11 -1.31
C GLU A 44 -38.20 -92.59 -2.51
N ILE A 45 -38.40 -93.15 -3.71
CA ILE A 45 -37.71 -92.72 -4.92
C ILE A 45 -38.31 -91.41 -5.45
N GLY A 46 -39.62 -91.23 -5.40
CA GLY A 46 -40.29 -89.96 -5.70
C GLY A 46 -39.87 -88.84 -4.75
N LYS A 47 -39.72 -89.14 -3.45
CA LYS A 47 -39.17 -88.20 -2.46
C LYS A 47 -37.70 -87.84 -2.75
N LEU A 48 -36.89 -88.82 -3.15
CA LEU A 48 -35.50 -88.62 -3.57
C LEU A 48 -35.40 -87.74 -4.84
N GLN A 49 -36.21 -88.04 -5.86
CA GLN A 49 -36.31 -87.23 -7.10
C GLN A 49 -36.66 -85.76 -6.78
N LYS A 50 -37.63 -85.54 -5.88
CA LYS A 50 -38.02 -84.20 -5.41
C LYS A 50 -36.88 -83.49 -4.67
N ALA A 51 -36.15 -84.19 -3.79
CA ALA A 51 -35.01 -83.62 -3.08
C ALA A 51 -33.87 -83.21 -4.04
N PHE A 52 -33.55 -84.05 -5.02
CA PHE A 52 -32.57 -83.71 -6.07
C PHE A 52 -33.02 -82.54 -6.94
N GLN A 53 -34.32 -82.39 -7.20
CA GLN A 53 -34.86 -81.28 -7.97
C GLN A 53 -34.69 -79.96 -7.24
N VAL A 54 -35.03 -79.95 -5.95
CA VAL A 54 -34.82 -78.78 -5.08
C VAL A 54 -33.34 -78.45 -4.98
N MET A 55 -32.47 -79.46 -4.80
CA MET A 55 -31.02 -79.27 -4.75
C MET A 55 -30.47 -78.67 -6.05
N SER A 56 -30.82 -79.24 -7.21
CA SER A 56 -30.40 -78.75 -8.52
C SER A 56 -30.85 -77.31 -8.75
N LYS A 57 -32.10 -76.97 -8.40
CA LYS A 57 -32.62 -75.60 -8.49
C LYS A 57 -31.85 -74.63 -7.59
N ASN A 58 -31.59 -75.01 -6.34
CA ASN A 58 -30.85 -74.17 -5.40
C ASN A 58 -29.40 -73.96 -5.84
N LEU A 59 -28.72 -75.01 -6.32
CA LEU A 59 -27.37 -74.90 -6.90
C LEU A 59 -27.36 -74.00 -8.13
N ASN A 60 -28.37 -74.14 -9.01
CA ASN A 60 -28.50 -73.31 -10.22
C ASN A 60 -28.62 -71.83 -9.83
N THR A 61 -29.52 -71.49 -8.91
CA THR A 61 -29.69 -70.12 -8.40
C THR A 61 -28.43 -69.59 -7.74
N LEU A 62 -27.74 -70.41 -6.92
CA LEU A 62 -26.49 -70.01 -6.27
C LEU A 62 -25.40 -69.69 -7.29
N ILE A 63 -25.19 -70.57 -8.28
CA ILE A 63 -24.20 -70.36 -9.34
C ILE A 63 -24.53 -69.11 -10.16
N GLN A 64 -25.80 -68.88 -10.51
CA GLN A 64 -26.22 -67.64 -11.18
C GLN A 64 -25.92 -66.40 -10.35
N GLN A 65 -26.19 -66.45 -9.04
CA GLN A 65 -25.91 -65.34 -8.14
C GLN A 65 -24.41 -65.07 -8.01
N VAL A 66 -23.58 -66.12 -7.98
CA VAL A 66 -22.12 -66.01 -7.98
C VAL A 66 -21.61 -65.41 -9.29
N GLN A 67 -22.12 -65.85 -10.44
CA GLN A 67 -21.79 -65.28 -11.75
C GLN A 67 -22.13 -63.78 -11.83
N ARG A 68 -23.33 -63.40 -11.40
CA ARG A 68 -23.75 -61.98 -11.34
C ARG A 68 -22.88 -61.16 -10.39
N SER A 69 -22.57 -61.70 -9.22
CA SER A 69 -21.71 -61.02 -8.23
C SER A 69 -20.29 -60.84 -8.75
N GLY A 70 -19.73 -61.82 -9.46
CA GLY A 70 -18.41 -61.71 -10.09
C GLY A 70 -18.36 -60.60 -11.15
N ILE A 71 -19.39 -60.48 -12.00
CA ILE A 71 -19.50 -59.39 -12.97
C ILE A 71 -19.54 -58.03 -12.26
N LEU A 72 -20.37 -57.91 -11.22
CA LEU A 72 -20.48 -56.67 -10.44
C LEU A 72 -19.14 -56.28 -9.83
N ILE A 73 -18.40 -57.23 -9.24
CA ILE A 73 -17.07 -56.98 -8.67
C ILE A 73 -16.11 -56.44 -9.74
N THR A 74 -16.02 -57.07 -10.91
CA THR A 74 -15.14 -56.60 -12.00
C THR A 74 -15.53 -55.21 -12.49
N THR A 75 -16.82 -54.92 -12.63
CA THR A 75 -17.30 -53.59 -13.03
C THR A 75 -16.95 -52.53 -11.98
N SER A 76 -17.22 -52.79 -10.70
CA SER A 76 -16.87 -51.88 -9.61
C SER A 76 -15.36 -51.68 -9.49
N ALA A 77 -14.57 -52.74 -9.60
CA ALA A 77 -13.10 -52.67 -9.60
C ALA A 77 -12.56 -51.78 -10.73
N THR A 78 -13.14 -51.89 -11.94
CA THR A 78 -12.79 -51.04 -13.08
C THR A 78 -13.16 -49.58 -12.85
N GLN A 79 -14.33 -49.31 -12.25
CA GLN A 79 -14.75 -47.95 -11.90
C GLN A 79 -13.84 -47.33 -10.84
N ILE A 80 -13.50 -48.06 -9.79
CA ILE A 80 -12.58 -47.57 -8.74
C ILE A 80 -11.19 -47.28 -9.34
N ALA A 81 -10.69 -48.12 -10.26
CA ALA A 81 -9.41 -47.86 -10.94
C ALA A 81 -9.44 -46.56 -11.76
N ALA A 82 -10.54 -46.31 -12.48
CA ALA A 82 -10.73 -45.08 -13.23
C ALA A 82 -10.77 -43.85 -12.32
N SER A 83 -11.53 -43.91 -11.22
CA SER A 83 -11.56 -42.85 -10.21
C SER A 83 -10.20 -42.63 -9.54
N GLY A 84 -9.45 -43.70 -9.28
CA GLY A 84 -8.10 -43.63 -8.72
C GLY A 84 -7.12 -42.89 -9.64
N LYS A 85 -7.15 -43.18 -10.94
CA LYS A 85 -6.33 -42.44 -11.94
C LYS A 85 -6.70 -40.96 -12.01
N GLN A 86 -7.98 -40.64 -11.96
CA GLN A 86 -8.42 -39.25 -11.95
C GLN A 86 -7.93 -38.53 -10.68
N LEU A 87 -8.04 -39.18 -9.52
CA LEU A 87 -7.55 -38.59 -8.27
C LEU A 87 -6.03 -38.40 -8.28
N GLU A 88 -5.27 -39.32 -8.86
CA GLU A 88 -3.82 -39.18 -9.04
C GLU A 88 -3.47 -37.93 -9.87
N ALA A 89 -4.19 -37.69 -10.97
CA ALA A 89 -4.02 -36.48 -11.77
C ALA A 89 -4.33 -35.21 -10.97
N THR A 90 -5.43 -35.20 -10.23
CA THR A 90 -5.79 -34.07 -9.35
C THR A 90 -4.75 -33.82 -8.25
N MET A 91 -4.16 -34.87 -7.67
CA MET A 91 -3.10 -34.71 -6.67
C MET A 91 -1.82 -34.10 -7.26
N ASN A 92 -1.47 -34.42 -8.51
CA ASN A 92 -0.34 -33.80 -9.19
C ASN A 92 -0.59 -32.30 -9.48
N GLU A 93 -1.78 -31.94 -9.93
CA GLU A 93 -2.17 -30.54 -10.11
C GLU A 93 -2.17 -29.78 -8.78
N GLN A 94 -2.73 -30.38 -7.72
CA GLN A 94 -2.72 -29.82 -6.38
C GLN A 94 -1.29 -29.56 -5.90
N ALA A 95 -0.36 -30.50 -6.09
CA ALA A 95 1.04 -30.32 -5.72
C ALA A 95 1.71 -29.14 -6.46
N ALA A 96 1.39 -28.94 -7.75
CA ALA A 96 1.89 -27.81 -8.51
C ALA A 96 1.35 -26.47 -7.96
N SER A 97 0.04 -26.37 -7.73
CA SER A 97 -0.58 -25.17 -7.15
C SER A 97 -0.06 -24.87 -5.74
N THR A 98 0.17 -25.90 -4.94
CA THR A 98 0.69 -25.78 -3.57
C THR A 98 2.11 -25.21 -3.58
N ASN A 99 2.95 -25.64 -4.53
CA ASN A 99 4.29 -25.08 -4.72
C ASN A 99 4.27 -23.61 -5.16
N GLU A 100 3.34 -23.24 -6.04
CA GLU A 100 3.15 -21.87 -6.49
C GLU A 100 2.76 -20.96 -5.32
N VAL A 101 1.74 -21.36 -4.52
CA VAL A 101 1.32 -20.61 -3.33
C VAL A 101 2.47 -20.49 -2.32
N ALA A 102 3.26 -21.55 -2.12
CA ALA A 102 4.42 -21.51 -1.24
C ALA A 102 5.52 -20.55 -1.74
N ALA A 103 5.68 -20.41 -3.07
CA ALA A 103 6.60 -19.44 -3.66
C ALA A 103 6.09 -18.01 -3.46
N THR A 104 4.81 -17.73 -3.71
CA THR A 104 4.19 -16.43 -3.44
C THR A 104 4.28 -16.04 -1.97
N ALA A 105 4.10 -16.99 -1.05
CA ALA A 105 4.29 -16.75 0.38
C ALA A 105 5.72 -16.29 0.71
N ARG A 106 6.74 -16.90 0.09
CA ARG A 106 8.14 -16.46 0.24
C ARG A 106 8.38 -15.06 -0.34
N GLU A 107 7.74 -14.72 -1.46
CA GLU A 107 7.80 -13.37 -2.02
C GLU A 107 7.13 -12.33 -1.11
N ILE A 108 6.02 -12.67 -0.46
CA ILE A 108 5.38 -11.82 0.54
C ILE A 108 6.35 -11.53 1.69
N VAL A 109 7.02 -12.55 2.23
CA VAL A 109 8.05 -12.35 3.28
C VAL A 109 9.17 -11.42 2.81
N ALA A 110 9.68 -11.64 1.60
CA ALA A 110 10.76 -10.81 1.05
C ALA A 110 10.32 -9.34 0.86
N THR A 111 9.12 -9.13 0.32
CA THR A 111 8.58 -7.78 0.07
C THR A 111 8.20 -7.06 1.36
N SER A 112 7.63 -7.75 2.35
CA SER A 112 7.35 -7.18 3.67
C SER A 112 8.63 -6.75 4.37
N ASN A 113 9.69 -7.57 4.36
CA ASN A 113 11.00 -7.19 4.92
C ASN A 113 11.62 -5.98 4.19
N GLN A 114 11.50 -5.94 2.86
CA GLN A 114 11.98 -4.79 2.09
C GLN A 114 11.18 -3.52 2.42
N LEU A 115 9.87 -3.63 2.63
CA LEU A 115 9.03 -2.49 3.00
C LEU A 115 9.40 -1.93 4.37
N VAL A 116 9.71 -2.79 5.37
CA VAL A 116 10.21 -2.35 6.68
C VAL A 116 11.46 -1.50 6.52
N LYS A 117 12.45 -1.97 5.74
CA LYS A 117 13.66 -1.20 5.47
C LYS A 117 13.36 0.15 4.80
N THR A 118 12.44 0.17 3.85
CA THR A 118 12.00 1.41 3.21
C THR A 118 11.31 2.35 4.22
N MET A 119 10.55 1.83 5.18
CA MET A 119 9.97 2.66 6.25
C MET A 119 11.05 3.27 7.15
N ASP A 120 12.11 2.55 7.48
CA ASP A 120 13.25 3.09 8.24
C ASP A 120 13.93 4.25 7.48
N GLU A 121 14.12 4.09 6.17
CA GLU A 121 14.70 5.14 5.30
C GLU A 121 13.80 6.40 5.25
N VAL A 122 12.48 6.20 5.14
CA VAL A 122 11.50 7.30 5.12
C VAL A 122 11.39 7.97 6.48
N GLU A 123 11.47 7.22 7.59
CA GLU A 123 11.51 7.77 8.95
C GLU A 123 12.75 8.65 9.12
N TYR A 124 13.93 8.15 8.73
CA TYR A 124 15.18 8.92 8.81
C TYR A 124 15.11 10.21 7.98
N ALA A 125 14.59 10.14 6.76
CA ALA A 125 14.39 11.31 5.91
C ALA A 125 13.44 12.33 6.57
N SER A 126 12.33 11.85 7.13
CA SER A 126 11.35 12.65 7.86
C SER A 126 11.99 13.37 9.05
N GLN A 127 12.72 12.64 9.90
CA GLN A 127 13.44 13.23 11.05
C GLN A 127 14.45 14.30 10.62
N THR A 128 15.17 14.06 9.51
CA THR A 128 16.11 15.02 8.94
C THR A 128 15.41 16.28 8.43
N THR A 129 14.24 16.14 7.78
CA THR A 129 13.41 17.27 7.35
C THR A 129 12.91 18.09 8.53
N ALA A 130 12.41 17.44 9.60
CA ALA A 130 11.97 18.14 10.81
C ALA A 130 13.12 18.92 11.46
N LYS A 131 14.32 18.32 11.53
CA LYS A 131 15.52 19.00 12.05
C LYS A 131 15.88 20.23 11.21
N SER A 132 15.92 20.09 9.89
CA SER A 132 16.23 21.19 8.96
C SER A 132 15.21 22.33 9.05
N ALA A 133 13.92 22.00 9.17
CA ALA A 133 12.86 22.98 9.40
C ALA A 133 13.03 23.69 10.76
N GLY A 134 13.40 22.95 11.81
CA GLY A 134 13.68 23.51 13.14
C GLY A 134 14.89 24.44 13.15
N ASP A 135 15.96 24.10 12.43
CA ASP A 135 17.13 24.97 12.29
C ASP A 135 16.79 26.23 11.46
N SER A 136 16.02 26.09 10.38
CA SER A 136 15.50 27.22 9.60
C SER A 136 14.63 28.16 10.45
N GLN A 137 13.86 27.61 11.39
CA GLN A 137 13.05 28.41 12.31
C GLN A 137 13.92 29.27 13.25
N LYS A 138 15.06 28.74 13.72
CA LYS A 138 16.03 29.51 14.52
C LYS A 138 16.65 30.64 13.71
N ASP A 139 16.99 30.38 12.45
CA ASP A 139 17.53 31.41 11.55
C ASP A 139 16.52 32.54 11.31
N LEU A 140 15.23 32.21 11.19
CA LEU A 140 14.17 33.22 11.08
C LEU A 140 14.01 34.05 12.36
N ILE A 141 14.21 33.49 13.55
CA ILE A 141 14.22 34.27 14.81
C ILE A 141 15.38 35.28 14.80
N HIS A 142 16.56 34.89 14.29
CA HIS A 142 17.68 35.80 14.11
C HIS A 142 17.38 36.89 13.07
N MET A 143 16.71 36.53 11.98
CA MET A 143 16.27 37.48 10.95
C MET A 143 15.26 38.49 11.51
N GLU A 144 14.27 38.03 12.28
CA GLU A 144 13.27 38.89 12.92
C GLU A 144 13.94 39.91 13.84
N LYS A 145 14.91 39.46 14.67
CA LYS A 145 15.69 40.35 15.54
C LYS A 145 16.45 41.40 14.72
N THR A 146 17.03 41.00 13.61
CA THR A 146 17.78 41.92 12.71
C THR A 146 16.87 42.96 12.08
N MET A 147 15.68 42.55 11.61
CA MET A 147 14.69 43.47 11.06
C MET A 147 14.18 44.48 12.10
N ARG A 148 13.95 44.04 13.35
CA ARG A 148 13.58 44.94 14.46
C ARG A 148 14.67 45.99 14.73
N MET A 149 15.94 45.58 14.75
CA MET A 149 17.06 46.54 14.88
C MET A 149 17.12 47.51 13.69
N LEU A 150 16.77 47.05 12.48
CA LEU A 150 16.71 47.90 11.29
C LEU A 150 15.58 48.95 11.41
N ALA A 151 14.41 48.55 11.92
CA ALA A 151 13.29 49.46 12.19
C ALA A 151 13.68 50.56 13.18
N ASP A 152 14.31 50.19 14.31
CA ASP A 152 14.79 51.14 15.32
C ASP A 152 15.84 52.12 14.74
N ALA A 153 16.78 51.61 13.93
CA ALA A 153 17.78 52.43 13.26
C ALA A 153 17.15 53.44 12.28
N THR A 154 16.13 53.00 11.54
CA THR A 154 15.38 53.85 10.59
C THR A 154 14.60 54.94 11.33
N GLY A 155 13.95 54.61 12.44
CA GLY A 155 13.30 55.59 13.32
C GLY A 155 14.28 56.63 13.85
N THR A 156 15.49 56.20 14.25
CA THR A 156 16.56 57.10 14.70
C THR A 156 17.03 58.04 13.60
N ILE A 157 17.20 57.54 12.36
CA ILE A 157 17.59 58.37 11.20
C ILE A 157 16.48 59.40 10.89
N SER A 158 15.22 58.98 10.89
CA SER A 158 14.07 59.86 10.66
C SER A 158 14.01 61.00 11.69
N ALA A 159 14.24 60.70 12.96
CA ALA A 159 14.30 61.70 14.02
C ALA A 159 15.43 62.72 13.78
N LYS A 160 16.63 62.26 13.40
CA LYS A 160 17.77 63.14 13.06
C LYS A 160 17.48 64.04 11.86
N LEU A 161 16.86 63.49 10.80
CA LEU A 161 16.43 64.29 9.64
C LEU A 161 15.40 65.35 10.05
N GLY A 162 14.45 65.00 10.93
CA GLY A 162 13.52 65.96 11.53
C GLY A 162 14.23 67.11 12.24
N THR A 163 15.26 66.82 13.04
CA THR A 163 16.09 67.86 13.68
C THR A 163 16.82 68.74 12.65
N ILE A 164 17.37 68.16 11.57
CA ILE A 164 18.03 68.94 10.50
C ILE A 164 17.01 69.86 9.81
N SER A 165 15.80 69.38 9.54
CA SER A 165 14.71 70.18 8.96
C SER A 165 14.39 71.40 9.83
N GLU A 166 14.27 71.20 11.15
CA GLU A 166 14.03 72.28 12.12
C GLU A 166 15.19 73.29 12.13
N LYS A 167 16.44 72.82 12.12
CA LYS A 167 17.61 73.71 12.06
C LYS A 167 17.66 74.50 10.74
N ALA A 168 17.30 73.89 9.62
CA ALA A 168 17.24 74.57 8.33
C ALA A 168 16.15 75.68 8.32
N ASN A 169 14.98 75.41 8.92
CA ASN A 169 13.93 76.44 9.12
C ASN A 169 14.42 77.62 9.96
N ASN A 170 15.17 77.35 11.03
CA ASN A 170 15.77 78.39 11.87
C ASN A 170 16.80 79.22 11.10
N ILE A 171 17.66 78.59 10.30
CA ILE A 171 18.62 79.29 9.43
C ILE A 171 17.88 80.18 8.43
N ASN A 172 16.82 79.69 7.80
CA ASN A 172 16.03 80.50 6.86
C ASN A 172 15.46 81.78 7.50
N SER A 173 15.00 81.68 8.75
CA SER A 173 14.53 82.83 9.53
C SER A 173 15.64 83.85 9.82
N ILE A 174 16.84 83.37 10.12
CA ILE A 174 18.03 84.21 10.32
C ILE A 174 18.42 84.90 9.01
N ILE A 175 18.47 84.16 7.90
CA ILE A 175 18.81 84.71 6.58
C ILE A 175 17.83 85.81 6.16
N THR A 176 16.52 85.58 6.33
CA THR A 176 15.49 86.60 6.09
C THR A 176 15.75 87.88 6.90
N THR A 177 16.25 87.74 8.13
CA THR A 177 16.59 88.89 8.99
C THR A 177 17.85 89.60 8.50
N ILE A 178 18.89 88.86 8.11
CA ILE A 178 20.13 89.43 7.59
C ILE A 178 19.87 90.17 6.27
N THR A 179 19.06 89.62 5.36
CA THR A 179 18.66 90.30 4.12
C THR A 179 17.96 91.63 4.41
N LYS A 180 17.01 91.66 5.37
CA LYS A 180 16.38 92.91 5.81
C LYS A 180 17.39 93.92 6.38
N VAL A 181 18.37 93.47 7.16
CA VAL A 181 19.44 94.34 7.70
C VAL A 181 20.34 94.86 6.58
N ALA A 182 20.70 94.02 5.61
CA ALA A 182 21.47 94.42 4.43
C ALA A 182 20.72 95.48 3.61
N ASP A 183 19.43 95.28 3.34
CA ASP A 183 18.58 96.26 2.65
C ASP A 183 18.47 97.58 3.40
N GLN A 184 18.29 97.53 4.73
CA GLN A 184 18.29 98.74 5.57
C GLN A 184 19.64 99.45 5.56
N THR A 185 20.74 98.70 5.60
CA THR A 185 22.11 99.26 5.56
C THR A 185 22.37 99.90 4.19
N ASN A 186 21.91 99.27 3.11
CA ASN A 186 21.97 99.80 1.75
C ASN A 186 21.23 101.16 1.67
N LEU A 187 19.99 101.21 2.15
CA LEU A 187 19.20 102.44 2.21
C LEU A 187 19.83 103.53 3.08
N LEU A 188 20.36 103.19 4.26
CA LEU A 188 21.07 104.13 5.13
C LEU A 188 22.32 104.69 4.44
N SER A 189 23.10 103.83 3.79
CA SER A 189 24.33 104.22 3.10
C SER A 189 24.04 105.11 1.88
N LEU A 190 22.93 104.88 1.18
CA LEU A 190 22.46 105.74 0.10
C LEU A 190 22.10 107.13 0.63
N ASN A 191 21.34 107.21 1.72
CA ASN A 191 20.99 108.48 2.35
C ASN A 191 22.24 109.23 2.85
N ALA A 192 23.23 108.50 3.41
CA ALA A 192 24.50 109.07 3.83
C ALA A 192 25.34 109.58 2.64
N ALA A 193 25.33 108.88 1.50
CA ALA A 193 26.02 109.31 0.28
C ALA A 193 25.39 110.59 -0.30
N ILE A 194 24.05 110.70 -0.29
CA ILE A 194 23.32 111.90 -0.73
C ILE A 194 23.65 113.10 0.16
N GLU A 195 23.62 112.94 1.49
CA GLU A 195 23.91 114.06 2.41
C GLU A 195 25.40 114.45 2.36
N ALA A 196 26.30 113.49 2.08
CA ALA A 196 27.72 113.77 1.87
C ALA A 196 27.99 114.55 0.56
N GLU A 197 27.28 114.26 -0.54
CA GLU A 197 27.34 115.08 -1.77
C GLU A 197 26.83 116.50 -1.53
N LYS A 198 25.78 116.65 -0.72
CA LYS A 198 25.17 117.93 -0.36
C LYS A 198 26.09 118.82 0.50
N ALA A 199 27.02 118.22 1.24
CA ALA A 199 28.03 118.93 2.05
C ALA A 199 29.25 119.42 1.23
N GLY A 200 29.33 119.15 -0.08
CA GLY A 200 30.37 119.66 -0.96
C GLY A 200 31.77 119.13 -0.63
N GLU A 201 32.80 119.99 -0.64
CA GLU A 201 34.20 119.58 -0.38
C GLU A 201 34.39 118.91 1.00
N TYR A 202 33.63 119.33 2.02
CA TYR A 202 33.72 118.80 3.38
C TYR A 202 33.12 117.38 3.53
N GLY A 203 32.31 116.91 2.58
CA GLY A 203 31.65 115.60 2.60
C GLY A 203 32.36 114.51 1.80
N THR A 204 33.44 114.84 1.07
CA THR A 204 34.14 113.93 0.14
C THR A 204 34.61 112.63 0.79
N GLY A 205 35.20 112.68 1.99
CA GLY A 205 35.60 111.49 2.75
C GLY A 205 34.41 110.62 3.20
N PHE A 206 33.31 111.24 3.62
CA PHE A 206 32.08 110.54 4.01
C PHE A 206 31.38 109.88 2.82
N ALA A 207 31.41 110.50 1.64
CA ALA A 207 30.83 109.95 0.41
C ALA A 207 31.56 108.68 -0.08
N VAL A 208 32.87 108.56 0.17
CA VAL A 208 33.65 107.34 -0.12
C VAL A 208 33.25 106.22 0.84
N VAL A 209 33.19 106.51 2.14
CA VAL A 209 32.78 105.53 3.17
C VAL A 209 31.34 105.04 2.92
N ALA A 210 30.41 105.95 2.61
CA ALA A 210 29.03 105.60 2.31
C ALA A 210 28.89 104.69 1.07
N ARG A 211 29.66 104.93 0.01
CA ARG A 211 29.71 104.03 -1.16
C ARG A 211 30.27 102.66 -0.83
N GLU A 212 31.29 102.57 0.02
CA GLU A 212 31.86 101.29 0.44
C GLU A 212 30.90 100.50 1.34
N ILE A 213 30.19 101.17 2.25
CA ILE A 213 29.12 100.56 3.04
C ILE A 213 28.01 100.02 2.12
N ARG A 214 27.62 100.79 1.09
CA ARG A 214 26.63 100.35 0.10
C ARG A 214 27.07 99.09 -0.63
N ARG A 215 28.32 99.07 -1.09
CA ARG A 215 28.93 97.93 -1.78
C ARG A 215 28.96 96.69 -0.90
N LEU A 216 29.30 96.83 0.38
CA LEU A 216 29.28 95.74 1.37
C LEU A 216 27.87 95.25 1.67
N ALA A 217 26.88 96.16 1.73
CA ALA A 217 25.48 95.81 1.92
C ALA A 217 24.93 95.01 0.73
N ASP A 218 25.20 95.45 -0.51
CA ASP A 218 24.84 94.72 -1.73
C ASP A 218 25.53 93.34 -1.78
N GLN A 219 26.83 93.24 -1.44
CA GLN A 219 27.53 91.95 -1.34
C GLN A 219 26.92 91.03 -0.27
N THR A 220 26.50 91.59 0.87
CA THR A 220 25.85 90.83 1.94
C THR A 220 24.49 90.30 1.47
N ALA A 221 23.70 91.11 0.75
CA ALA A 221 22.41 90.71 0.20
C ALA A 221 22.55 89.53 -0.80
N VAL A 222 23.52 89.62 -1.72
CA VAL A 222 23.82 88.53 -2.67
C VAL A 222 24.24 87.26 -1.93
N ALA A 223 25.17 87.35 -0.97
CA ALA A 223 25.61 86.20 -0.19
C ALA A 223 24.46 85.56 0.62
N THR A 224 23.54 86.36 1.17
CA THR A 224 22.35 85.82 1.85
C THR A 224 21.41 85.08 0.90
N LEU A 225 21.25 85.53 -0.34
CA LEU A 225 20.43 84.86 -1.34
C LEU A 225 21.02 83.49 -1.74
N ASP A 226 22.33 83.40 -1.85
CA ASP A 226 23.04 82.14 -2.10
C ASP A 226 22.82 81.16 -0.93
N ILE A 227 22.93 81.64 0.32
CA ILE A 227 22.67 80.81 1.50
C ILE A 227 21.20 80.38 1.57
N GLU A 228 20.24 81.26 1.26
CA GLU A 228 18.82 80.93 1.20
C GLU A 228 18.57 79.77 0.23
N THR A 229 19.19 79.84 -0.96
CA THR A 229 19.09 78.79 -1.98
C THR A 229 19.64 77.45 -1.45
N MET A 230 20.83 77.45 -0.86
CA MET A 230 21.42 76.24 -0.26
C MET A 230 20.56 75.65 0.88
N VAL A 231 19.96 76.50 1.72
CA VAL A 231 19.08 76.06 2.80
C VAL A 231 17.80 75.44 2.24
N LYS A 232 17.25 75.99 1.17
CA LYS A 232 16.05 75.46 0.50
C LYS A 232 16.32 74.11 -0.19
N GLU A 233 17.48 73.96 -0.81
CA GLU A 233 17.94 72.67 -1.34
C GLU A 233 18.11 71.64 -0.22
N MET A 234 18.71 72.03 0.91
CA MET A 234 18.85 71.18 2.09
C MET A 234 17.50 70.75 2.67
N GLN A 235 16.53 71.67 2.80
CA GLN A 235 15.18 71.35 3.25
C GLN A 235 14.49 70.34 2.32
N THR A 236 14.64 70.53 1.01
CA THR A 236 14.08 69.62 0.00
C THR A 236 14.71 68.23 0.12
N ALA A 237 16.04 68.16 0.22
CA ALA A 237 16.77 66.91 0.40
C ALA A 237 16.37 66.18 1.68
N VAL A 238 16.20 66.91 2.79
CA VAL A 238 15.75 66.35 4.07
C VAL A 238 14.32 65.84 3.99
N SER A 239 13.41 66.60 3.37
CA SER A 239 12.01 66.20 3.18
C SER A 239 11.91 64.90 2.39
N THR A 240 12.63 64.81 1.27
CA THR A 240 12.75 63.57 0.48
C THR A 240 13.34 62.44 1.30
N GLY A 241 14.39 62.70 2.08
CA GLY A 241 14.99 61.71 2.97
C GLY A 241 14.02 61.15 4.01
N VAL A 242 13.16 61.99 4.60
CA VAL A 242 12.12 61.55 5.56
C VAL A 242 11.08 60.67 4.87
N MET A 243 10.62 61.05 3.66
CA MET A 243 9.66 60.23 2.90
C MET A 243 10.22 58.85 2.55
N GLU A 244 11.48 58.78 2.12
CA GLU A 244 12.15 57.51 1.83
C GLU A 244 12.34 56.65 3.08
N MET A 245 12.63 57.26 4.24
CA MET A 245 12.73 56.53 5.51
C MET A 245 11.37 56.01 6.02
N ASP A 246 10.28 56.76 5.83
CA ASP A 246 8.93 56.29 6.14
C ASP A 246 8.55 55.08 5.26
N LYS A 247 8.86 55.15 3.96
CA LYS A 247 8.68 54.04 3.03
C LYS A 247 9.53 52.83 3.44
N PHE A 248 10.80 53.04 3.78
CA PHE A 248 11.70 51.97 4.23
C PHE A 248 11.19 51.31 5.51
N THR A 249 10.67 52.08 6.47
CA THR A 249 10.07 51.56 7.71
C THR A 249 8.92 50.60 7.42
N LYS A 250 8.01 50.98 6.51
CA LYS A 250 6.88 50.12 6.09
C LYS A 250 7.34 48.83 5.42
N GLU A 251 8.39 48.88 4.60
CA GLU A 251 8.96 47.67 3.98
C GLU A 251 9.59 46.75 5.02
N VAL A 252 10.25 47.30 6.05
CA VAL A 252 10.81 46.51 7.16
C VAL A 252 9.71 45.85 7.99
N GLU A 253 8.64 46.58 8.32
CA GLU A 253 7.48 46.04 9.04
C GLU A 253 6.84 44.86 8.27
N ARG A 254 6.65 45.03 6.96
CA ARG A 254 6.19 43.95 6.09
C ARG A 254 7.14 42.75 6.09
N GLY A 255 8.45 42.99 6.05
CA GLY A 255 9.46 41.95 6.15
C GLY A 255 9.40 41.16 7.46
N VAL A 256 9.08 41.81 8.59
CA VAL A 256 8.85 41.14 9.88
C VAL A 256 7.63 40.22 9.82
N ASP A 257 6.53 40.69 9.23
CA ASP A 257 5.32 39.88 9.07
C ASP A 257 5.54 38.68 8.15
N ASP A 258 6.29 38.84 7.06
CA ASP A 258 6.66 37.74 6.16
C ASP A 258 7.52 36.69 6.87
N VAL A 259 8.53 37.10 7.64
CA VAL A 259 9.37 36.21 8.47
C VAL A 259 8.52 35.43 9.47
N ARG A 260 7.57 36.10 10.13
CA ARG A 260 6.64 35.47 11.08
C ARG A 260 5.77 34.42 10.39
N ASN A 261 5.23 34.73 9.21
CA ASN A 261 4.41 33.81 8.43
C ASN A 261 5.19 32.57 7.98
N ILE A 262 6.45 32.73 7.56
CA ILE A 262 7.32 31.61 7.20
C ILE A 262 7.60 30.74 8.44
N SER A 263 7.87 31.35 9.59
CA SER A 263 8.11 30.62 10.85
C SER A 263 6.90 29.76 11.26
N LEU A 264 5.68 30.28 11.12
CA LEU A 264 4.45 29.51 11.37
C LEU A 264 4.30 28.31 10.40
N LYS A 265 4.60 28.51 9.11
CA LYS A 265 4.55 27.44 8.12
C LYS A 265 5.59 26.34 8.41
N LEU A 266 6.79 26.70 8.82
CA LEU A 266 7.81 25.74 9.25
C LEU A 266 7.37 24.98 10.51
N GLY A 267 6.74 25.64 11.48
CA GLY A 267 6.14 24.99 12.64
C GLY A 267 5.12 23.91 12.22
N SER A 268 4.21 24.26 11.31
CA SER A 268 3.24 23.29 10.77
C SER A 268 3.91 22.11 10.05
N ILE A 269 5.03 22.33 9.35
CA ILE A 269 5.79 21.24 8.71
C ILE A 269 6.38 20.30 9.77
N ILE A 270 6.97 20.86 10.83
CA ILE A 270 7.54 20.07 11.93
C ILE A 270 6.45 19.20 12.58
N ASP A 271 5.30 19.79 12.90
CA ASP A 271 4.17 19.07 13.50
C ASP A 271 3.69 17.96 12.56
N GLN A 272 3.49 18.26 11.27
CA GLN A 272 3.05 17.28 10.28
C GLN A 272 4.02 16.09 10.19
N VAL A 273 5.31 16.36 10.17
CA VAL A 273 6.35 15.32 10.11
C VAL A 273 6.35 14.47 11.39
N GLN A 274 6.17 15.07 12.57
CA GLN A 274 6.07 14.32 13.82
C GLN A 274 4.86 13.39 13.87
N THR A 275 3.76 13.73 13.19
CA THR A 275 2.60 12.82 13.07
C THR A 275 2.87 11.58 12.20
N LEU A 276 3.95 11.55 11.42
CA LEU A 276 4.29 10.41 10.56
C LEU A 276 4.98 9.28 11.33
N THR A 277 5.77 9.59 12.35
CA THR A 277 6.48 8.59 13.18
C THR A 277 5.59 7.45 13.68
N PRO A 278 4.44 7.70 14.34
CA PRO A 278 3.56 6.61 14.78
C PRO A 278 2.98 5.80 13.61
N ARG A 279 2.79 6.41 12.44
CA ARG A 279 2.29 5.70 11.25
C ARG A 279 3.35 4.75 10.67
N PHE A 280 4.63 5.13 10.70
CA PHE A 280 5.70 4.22 10.29
C PHE A 280 5.78 3.00 11.19
N GLN A 281 5.63 3.18 12.51
CA GLN A 281 5.57 2.08 13.47
C GLN A 281 4.38 1.14 13.20
N GLU A 282 3.20 1.70 12.88
CA GLU A 282 2.02 0.92 12.51
C GLU A 282 2.24 0.09 11.23
N VAL A 283 2.87 0.69 10.21
CA VAL A 283 3.22 -0.02 8.97
C VAL A 283 4.22 -1.14 9.25
N SER A 284 5.28 -0.88 10.04
CA SER A 284 6.26 -1.91 10.40
C SER A 284 5.63 -3.08 11.16
N GLY A 285 4.75 -2.81 12.13
CA GLY A 285 4.01 -3.88 12.83
C GLY A 285 3.06 -4.66 11.91
N SER A 286 2.44 -3.99 10.94
CA SER A 286 1.61 -4.65 9.93
C SER A 286 2.44 -5.56 9.02
N MET A 287 3.65 -5.13 8.64
CA MET A 287 4.57 -5.93 7.83
C MET A 287 5.10 -7.15 8.59
N GLU A 288 5.38 -7.02 9.89
CA GLU A 288 5.76 -8.15 10.74
C GLU A 288 4.63 -9.20 10.80
N SER A 289 3.39 -8.74 10.98
CA SER A 289 2.20 -9.61 10.95
C SER A 289 2.03 -10.30 9.58
N GLN A 290 2.29 -9.58 8.48
CA GLN A 290 2.22 -10.12 7.13
C GLN A 290 3.31 -11.19 6.88
N THR A 291 4.53 -10.95 7.34
CA THR A 291 5.62 -11.95 7.31
C THR A 291 5.24 -13.21 8.09
N GLN A 292 4.67 -13.06 9.29
CA GLN A 292 4.21 -14.19 10.09
C GLN A 292 3.10 -14.98 9.38
N GLY A 293 2.10 -14.29 8.83
CA GLY A 293 1.01 -14.93 8.08
C GLY A 293 1.52 -15.66 6.84
N ALA A 294 2.46 -15.08 6.11
CA ALA A 294 3.07 -15.72 4.94
C ALA A 294 3.89 -16.96 5.32
N GLN A 295 4.61 -16.94 6.45
CA GLN A 295 5.31 -18.10 6.97
C GLN A 295 4.34 -19.24 7.32
N GLN A 296 3.21 -18.92 7.97
CA GLN A 296 2.16 -19.90 8.27
C GLN A 296 1.55 -20.50 7.00
N ILE A 297 1.32 -19.69 5.96
CA ILE A 297 0.87 -20.18 4.66
C ILE A 297 1.89 -21.15 4.07
N SER A 298 3.18 -20.82 4.13
CA SER A 298 4.25 -21.69 3.62
C SER A 298 4.26 -23.05 4.33
N GLU A 299 4.11 -23.05 5.66
CA GLU A 299 4.01 -24.27 6.48
C GLU A 299 2.77 -25.10 6.14
N ALA A 300 1.61 -24.47 6.00
CA ALA A 300 0.38 -25.15 5.58
C ALA A 300 0.50 -25.78 4.19
N MET A 301 1.17 -25.10 3.25
CA MET A 301 1.43 -25.63 1.91
C MET A 301 2.40 -26.85 1.95
N MET A 302 3.40 -26.83 2.83
CA MET A 302 4.27 -28.02 3.02
C MET A 302 3.48 -29.21 3.53
N GLN A 303 2.62 -29.02 4.53
CA GLN A 303 1.74 -30.08 5.05
C GLN A 303 0.78 -30.61 3.98
N LEU A 304 0.23 -29.72 3.16
CA LEU A 304 -0.69 -30.11 2.08
C LEU A 304 0.01 -30.89 0.97
N THR A 305 1.28 -30.57 0.68
CA THR A 305 2.12 -31.34 -0.23
C THR A 305 2.39 -32.75 0.31
N GLU A 306 2.68 -32.87 1.61
CA GLU A 306 2.86 -34.17 2.26
C GLU A 306 1.59 -35.01 2.23
N ALA A 307 0.43 -34.43 2.57
CA ALA A 307 -0.86 -35.11 2.51
C ALA A 307 -1.21 -35.56 1.08
N SER A 308 -0.90 -34.75 0.06
CA SER A 308 -1.08 -35.12 -1.34
C SER A 308 -0.18 -36.30 -1.73
N SER A 309 1.08 -36.32 -1.27
CA SER A 309 2.01 -37.43 -1.48
C SER A 309 1.53 -38.72 -0.83
N GLN A 310 1.03 -38.66 0.41
CA GLN A 310 0.44 -39.81 1.11
C GLN A 310 -0.80 -40.34 0.36
N THR A 311 -1.64 -39.45 -0.17
CA THR A 311 -2.83 -39.84 -0.96
C THR A 311 -2.43 -40.59 -2.24
N VAL A 312 -1.40 -40.13 -2.95
CA VAL A 312 -0.85 -40.84 -4.11
C VAL A 312 -0.32 -42.21 -3.72
N GLN A 313 0.33 -42.35 -2.56
CA GLN A 313 0.80 -43.64 -2.07
C GLN A 313 -0.37 -44.59 -1.75
N SER A 314 -1.42 -44.11 -1.06
CA SER A 314 -2.63 -44.90 -0.81
C SER A 314 -3.35 -45.31 -2.10
N LEU A 315 -3.35 -44.46 -3.13
CA LEU A 315 -3.88 -44.80 -4.45
C LEU A 315 -3.13 -45.96 -5.11
N ARG A 316 -1.80 -46.05 -4.94
CA ARG A 316 -1.02 -47.20 -5.43
C ARG A 316 -1.42 -48.50 -4.74
N GLU A 317 -1.65 -48.45 -3.43
CA GLU A 317 -2.13 -49.61 -2.65
C GLU A 317 -3.53 -50.04 -3.08
N ILE A 318 -4.45 -49.08 -3.27
CA ILE A 318 -5.79 -49.34 -3.80
C ILE A 318 -5.73 -49.98 -5.18
N ASN A 319 -4.88 -49.47 -6.09
CA ASN A 319 -4.70 -50.07 -7.41
C ASN A 319 -4.16 -51.51 -7.34
N SER A 320 -3.27 -51.81 -6.39
CA SER A 320 -2.81 -53.18 -6.15
C SER A 320 -3.94 -54.09 -5.67
N ALA A 321 -4.74 -53.63 -4.70
CA ALA A 321 -5.91 -54.37 -4.20
C ALA A 321 -6.96 -54.61 -5.29
N ILE A 322 -7.20 -53.62 -6.17
CA ILE A 322 -8.07 -53.76 -7.34
C ILE A 322 -7.55 -54.84 -8.30
N SER A 323 -6.24 -54.91 -8.54
CA SER A 323 -5.66 -55.96 -9.38
C SER A 323 -5.92 -57.35 -8.79
N GLN A 324 -5.74 -57.50 -7.48
CA GLN A 324 -6.02 -58.77 -6.78
C GLN A 324 -7.52 -59.11 -6.80
N LEU A 325 -8.41 -58.13 -6.63
CA LEU A 325 -9.86 -58.32 -6.74
C LEU A 325 -10.27 -58.76 -8.14
N ASN A 326 -9.68 -58.17 -9.18
CA ASN A 326 -9.94 -58.58 -10.56
C ASN A 326 -9.46 -60.01 -10.84
N GLU A 327 -8.30 -60.40 -10.33
CA GLU A 327 -7.78 -61.76 -10.42
C GLU A 327 -8.70 -62.76 -9.71
N ALA A 328 -9.10 -62.46 -8.47
CA ALA A 328 -10.01 -63.29 -7.69
C ALA A 328 -11.40 -63.41 -8.35
N ALA A 329 -11.95 -62.32 -8.88
CA ALA A 329 -13.22 -62.34 -9.60
C ALA A 329 -13.12 -63.14 -10.91
N HIS A 330 -12.00 -63.03 -11.63
CA HIS A 330 -11.75 -63.81 -12.83
C HIS A 330 -11.64 -65.31 -12.52
N GLY A 331 -10.87 -65.69 -11.49
CA GLY A 331 -10.75 -67.06 -11.02
C GLY A 331 -12.09 -67.65 -10.58
N LEU A 332 -12.87 -66.89 -9.79
CA LEU A 332 -14.22 -67.29 -9.39
C LEU A 332 -15.11 -67.53 -10.60
N ARG A 333 -15.07 -66.63 -11.59
CA ARG A 333 -15.84 -66.75 -12.84
C ARG A 333 -15.42 -67.98 -13.64
N GLN A 334 -14.13 -68.29 -13.68
CA GLN A 334 -13.60 -69.47 -14.36
C GLN A 334 -14.10 -70.76 -13.68
N GLU A 335 -14.03 -70.85 -12.35
CA GLU A 335 -14.52 -72.00 -11.59
C GLU A 335 -16.02 -72.23 -11.79
N VAL A 336 -16.83 -71.16 -11.74
CA VAL A 336 -18.28 -71.29 -11.94
C VAL A 336 -18.71 -71.44 -13.40
N SER A 337 -17.84 -71.14 -14.37
CA SER A 337 -18.15 -71.33 -15.80
C SER A 337 -18.23 -72.81 -16.22
N ARG A 338 -17.67 -73.70 -15.39
CA ARG A 338 -17.81 -75.17 -15.55
C ARG A 338 -19.26 -75.63 -15.35
N PHE A 339 -20.08 -74.86 -14.63
CA PHE A 339 -21.48 -75.17 -14.39
C PHE A 339 -22.38 -74.59 -15.48
N LYS A 340 -23.22 -75.42 -16.09
CA LYS A 340 -24.28 -74.99 -17.01
C LYS A 340 -25.52 -74.64 -16.21
N VAL A 341 -25.92 -73.38 -16.24
CA VAL A 341 -27.12 -72.86 -15.56
C VAL A 341 -28.19 -72.48 -16.57
N VAL A 342 -29.44 -72.37 -16.11
CA VAL A 342 -30.58 -71.99 -16.96
C VAL A 342 -30.74 -70.49 -16.82
N GLY A 343 -30.28 -69.73 -17.82
CA GLY A 343 -30.30 -68.27 -17.83
C GLY A 343 -31.64 -67.64 -17.47
#